data_AF-A0A7J0H5H7-F1
#
_entry.id   AF-A0A7J0H5H7-F1
#
_cell.length_a   1.000
_cell.length_b   1.000
_cell.length_c   1.000
_cell.angle_alpha   90.00
_cell.angle_beta   90.00
_cell.angle_gamma   90.00
#
_symmetry.space_group_name_H-M   'P 1'
#
loop_
_entity.id
_entity.type
_entity.pdbx_description
1 polymer ?
#
loop_
_entity_poly.entity_id
_entity_poly.type
_entity_poly.pdbx_seq_one_letter_code
_entity_poly.pdbx_strand_id
1 'polypeptide(L)'
;MDPMDSLNATKKTARKAAAENNNLTSESIDGNYGDNGQRMASSLSIGKCIKRKSTGGWSSAIVLLANQGLATLAFFGVGVNLVLFLTRVLEQDNASAANNVSKWTGTVYLCSLVGAFLSDSYWGRYLTCAIFQLIFVVGLVLLSLASWLFLIKPEGCGDGEQICTPTSSIGTVLFYLAIYLVAFGYGGHQPTLATFGSDQFDEANPKERTSKAAFFCYFYFALNVGSLFSNTILVYYEDSGEWTLGFWVSTGSAVIALVSFLFGSPGYRYIKPCGNPLPRVAQVFVAAARKWYVVPAEENELYEVEGSESAIKGARKILHSNEFECLDKAATITEEDQSGPMNPWRLCTVTQVEEAKCIIRMLPIWLCTIIYSVVFTQMASLFVEQGAVMDSNIGNNFHLPAASMSAFDICSVLIFTGIYRHILVPVTGKLSKNPKGLTELQRMGIGLVIGMLAMIAAGVTELGRLKNMIPGSHASSLSIFWQIPQYVLVGASEVFMYVGQLEFFNGQAPDGIKSFGSSLCMASISLGNYVSSMLVNMVMGITARGDSPGWIPEDLNSGHMDRFYFLIAGLTAVDFVVYVYCAKWYKCINVDETSKMELQEKAGQAEEEVLSRV
;
A
#
# COMPACT_ATOMS: atom_id res chain seq x y z
N MET A 1 62.20 14.34 -24.78
CA MET A 1 62.25 13.37 -23.67
C MET A 1 60.83 13.34 -23.13
N ASP A 2 60.07 12.34 -23.57
CA ASP A 2 58.61 12.38 -23.63
C ASP A 2 57.94 12.15 -22.26
N PRO A 3 56.81 12.85 -21.96
CA PRO A 3 56.05 12.70 -20.72
C PRO A 3 55.25 11.38 -20.62
N MET A 4 55.39 10.47 -21.59
CA MET A 4 54.68 9.18 -21.62
C MET A 4 55.41 8.07 -20.82
N ASP A 5 56.71 8.23 -20.54
CA ASP A 5 57.50 7.22 -19.82
C ASP A 5 57.35 7.29 -18.29
N SER A 6 57.01 8.46 -17.73
CA SER A 6 56.80 8.57 -16.27
C SER A 6 55.49 7.90 -15.82
N LEU A 7 54.44 7.93 -16.66
CA LEU A 7 53.13 7.35 -16.34
C LEU A 7 53.16 5.81 -16.36
N ASN A 8 53.99 5.21 -17.21
CA ASN A 8 54.17 3.76 -17.29
C ASN A 8 55.03 3.21 -16.14
N ALA A 9 56.00 3.99 -15.65
CA ALA A 9 56.77 3.63 -14.46
C ALA A 9 55.89 3.58 -13.21
N THR A 10 54.98 4.56 -13.01
CA THR A 10 54.09 4.60 -11.83
C THR A 10 53.05 3.46 -11.84
N LYS A 11 52.53 3.07 -13.01
CA LYS A 11 51.60 1.93 -13.13
C LYS A 11 52.25 0.57 -12.89
N LYS A 12 53.55 0.42 -13.19
CA LYS A 12 54.30 -0.83 -12.98
C LYS A 12 54.65 -1.04 -11.51
N THR A 13 54.93 0.02 -10.77
CA THR A 13 55.18 -0.04 -9.31
C THR A 13 53.91 -0.33 -8.51
N ALA A 14 52.76 0.23 -8.92
CA ALA A 14 51.47 -0.05 -8.27
C ALA A 14 50.99 -1.50 -8.46
N ARG A 15 51.26 -2.12 -9.62
CA ARG A 15 50.95 -3.54 -9.87
C ARG A 15 51.86 -4.50 -9.12
N LYS A 16 53.10 -4.10 -8.78
CA LYS A 16 54.02 -4.92 -7.98
C LYS A 16 53.64 -4.92 -6.50
N ALA A 17 53.22 -3.77 -5.95
CA ALA A 17 52.74 -3.66 -4.57
C ALA A 17 51.42 -4.42 -4.32
N ALA A 18 50.55 -4.52 -5.34
CA ALA A 18 49.31 -5.30 -5.25
C ALA A 18 49.52 -6.83 -5.34
N ALA A 19 50.64 -7.29 -5.91
CA ALA A 19 50.95 -8.71 -6.03
C ALA A 19 51.69 -9.27 -4.79
N GLU A 20 52.46 -8.44 -4.08
CA GLU A 20 53.14 -8.85 -2.83
C GLU A 20 52.18 -8.96 -1.62
N ASN A 21 51.04 -8.27 -1.64
CA ASN A 21 50.05 -8.35 -0.56
C ASN A 21 49.14 -9.60 -0.62
N ASN A 22 49.13 -10.34 -1.73
CA ASN A 22 48.30 -11.54 -1.89
C ASN A 22 49.06 -12.85 -1.63
N ASN A 23 50.37 -12.81 -1.39
CA ASN A 23 51.22 -13.99 -1.16
C ASN A 23 51.72 -14.15 0.29
N LEU A 24 51.22 -13.32 1.23
CA LEU A 24 51.53 -13.42 2.66
C LEU A 24 50.23 -13.57 3.45
N THR A 25 49.61 -14.74 3.38
CA THR A 25 48.75 -15.33 4.43
C THR A 25 48.30 -16.73 4.00
N SER A 26 49.29 -17.59 3.75
CA SER A 26 49.11 -19.04 3.74
C SER A 26 50.34 -19.67 4.38
N GLU A 27 50.36 -19.77 5.71
CA GLU A 27 51.08 -20.81 6.44
C GLU A 27 50.71 -20.79 7.94
N SER A 28 50.40 -21.98 8.43
CA SER A 28 50.03 -22.38 9.80
C SER A 28 51.18 -22.23 10.81
N ILE A 29 50.87 -22.01 12.10
CA ILE A 29 51.49 -22.67 13.28
C ILE A 29 50.74 -22.31 14.58
N ASP A 30 50.52 -23.34 15.41
CA ASP A 30 49.99 -23.35 16.78
C ASP A 30 50.72 -22.42 17.77
N GLY A 31 50.00 -21.92 18.78
CA GLY A 31 50.61 -21.25 19.94
C GLY A 31 49.62 -20.57 20.90
N ASN A 32 49.23 -21.32 21.93
CA ASN A 32 48.42 -20.95 23.09
C ASN A 32 48.97 -19.73 23.87
N TYR A 33 48.20 -18.65 24.09
CA TYR A 33 48.34 -17.75 25.27
C TYR A 33 47.18 -16.73 25.38
N GLY A 34 46.50 -16.74 26.52
CA GLY A 34 46.20 -15.51 27.29
C GLY A 34 44.91 -14.74 27.00
N ASP A 35 43.86 -15.12 27.72
CA ASP A 35 42.68 -14.31 28.06
C ASP A 35 43.06 -12.94 28.66
N ASN A 36 42.60 -11.84 28.02
CA ASN A 36 42.09 -10.60 28.62
C ASN A 36 42.19 -9.43 27.62
N GLY A 37 41.10 -9.16 26.90
CA GLY A 37 41.04 -7.98 26.02
C GLY A 37 39.73 -7.77 25.26
N GLN A 38 38.61 -8.36 25.70
CA GLN A 38 37.36 -8.31 24.95
C GLN A 38 36.18 -7.89 25.84
N ARG A 39 36.22 -6.63 26.28
CA ARG A 39 35.06 -5.89 26.81
C ARG A 39 35.15 -4.42 26.38
N MET A 40 34.95 -4.15 25.09
CA MET A 40 34.47 -2.85 24.54
C MET A 40 34.60 -2.84 23.01
N ALA A 41 33.86 -3.70 22.32
CA ALA A 41 33.63 -3.58 20.87
C ALA A 41 32.43 -4.46 20.48
N SER A 42 31.26 -4.16 21.05
CA SER A 42 30.00 -4.82 20.67
C SER A 42 28.88 -3.79 20.62
N SER A 43 28.94 -2.92 19.61
CA SER A 43 27.79 -2.16 19.14
C SER A 43 27.92 -1.98 17.63
N LEU A 44 26.84 -2.33 16.91
CA LEU A 44 26.66 -2.39 15.45
C LEU A 44 27.37 -3.55 14.72
N SER A 45 26.79 -4.76 14.82
CA SER A 45 26.89 -5.75 13.75
C SER A 45 25.51 -5.96 13.13
N ILE A 46 25.43 -5.64 11.84
CA ILE A 46 24.26 -5.82 10.98
C ILE A 46 24.06 -7.33 10.74
N GLY A 47 22.87 -7.84 11.07
CA GLY A 47 22.26 -9.04 10.49
C GLY A 47 22.97 -10.38 10.69
N LYS A 48 22.82 -11.01 11.87
CA LYS A 48 22.99 -12.47 12.00
C LYS A 48 21.76 -13.21 11.44
N CYS A 49 21.99 -14.22 10.60
CA CYS A 49 20.97 -15.19 10.18
C CYS A 49 20.31 -15.85 11.41
N ILE A 50 18.99 -15.95 11.37
CA ILE A 50 18.12 -16.41 12.46
C ILE A 50 18.25 -17.93 12.67
N LYS A 51 18.40 -18.36 13.94
CA LYS A 51 18.14 -19.73 14.40
C LYS A 51 16.63 -20.01 14.35
N ARG A 52 16.24 -21.05 13.61
CA ARG A 52 14.90 -21.33 13.07
C ARG A 52 13.75 -21.65 14.07
N LYS A 53 13.93 -21.60 15.39
CA LYS A 53 12.91 -22.11 16.35
C LYS A 53 12.22 -21.09 17.29
N SER A 54 12.56 -19.79 17.31
CA SER A 54 12.04 -18.87 18.34
C SER A 54 11.49 -17.51 17.87
N THR A 55 11.50 -17.17 16.58
CA THR A 55 11.10 -15.83 16.10
C THR A 55 9.91 -15.88 15.12
N GLY A 56 9.08 -14.83 15.17
CA GLY A 56 7.83 -14.71 14.42
C GLY A 56 6.59 -15.22 15.19
N GLY A 57 5.52 -15.48 14.45
CA GLY A 57 4.25 -15.97 14.98
C GLY A 57 3.32 -14.88 15.53
N TRP A 58 2.23 -15.32 16.17
CA TRP A 58 1.15 -14.43 16.61
C TRP A 58 1.57 -13.40 17.66
N SER A 59 2.56 -13.68 18.52
CA SER A 59 3.05 -12.70 19.49
C SER A 59 3.62 -11.46 18.81
N SER A 60 4.42 -11.66 17.76
CA SER A 60 4.94 -10.58 16.93
C SER A 60 3.85 -9.94 16.08
N ALA A 61 2.98 -10.75 15.49
CA ALA A 61 1.90 -10.26 14.65
C ALA A 61 0.94 -9.32 15.43
N ILE A 62 0.61 -9.64 16.68
CA ILE A 62 -0.28 -8.81 17.52
C ILE A 62 0.31 -7.41 17.76
N VAL A 63 1.63 -7.29 17.98
CA VAL A 63 2.29 -5.99 18.12
C VAL A 63 2.17 -5.18 16.81
N LEU A 64 2.36 -5.83 15.66
CA LEU A 64 2.23 -5.19 14.35
C LEU A 64 0.77 -4.78 14.06
N LEU A 65 -0.21 -5.58 14.47
CA LEU A 65 -1.63 -5.25 14.37
C LEU A 65 -2.00 -4.04 15.25
N ALA A 66 -1.50 -4.00 16.48
CA ALA A 66 -1.71 -2.86 17.38
C ALA A 66 -1.06 -1.59 16.82
N ASN A 67 0.17 -1.70 16.30
CA ASN A 67 0.85 -0.61 15.61
C ASN A 67 0.02 -0.09 14.43
N GLN A 68 -0.52 -0.97 13.58
CA GLN A 68 -1.37 -0.58 12.46
C GLN A 68 -2.60 0.19 12.93
N GLY A 69 -3.31 -0.28 13.96
CA GLY A 69 -4.49 0.40 14.49
C GLY A 69 -4.17 1.80 15.03
N LEU A 70 -3.10 1.94 15.83
CA LEU A 70 -2.66 3.22 16.39
C LEU A 70 -2.17 4.21 15.33
N ALA A 71 -1.39 3.74 14.36
CA ALA A 71 -0.94 4.57 13.23
C ALA A 71 -2.12 5.02 12.36
N THR A 72 -3.10 4.15 12.16
CA THR A 72 -4.33 4.46 11.41
C THR A 72 -5.18 5.51 12.14
N LEU A 73 -5.36 5.38 13.45
CA LEU A 73 -6.04 6.39 14.27
C LEU A 73 -5.38 7.76 14.10
N ALA A 74 -4.05 7.82 14.20
CA ALA A 74 -3.30 9.07 14.06
C ALA A 74 -3.41 9.69 12.65
N PHE A 75 -3.41 8.86 11.61
CA PHE A 75 -3.50 9.33 10.22
C PHE A 75 -4.88 9.85 9.89
N PHE A 76 -5.93 9.07 10.17
CA PHE A 76 -7.31 9.51 9.91
C PHE A 76 -7.71 10.67 10.82
N GLY A 77 -7.12 10.79 12.02
CA GLY A 77 -7.33 11.94 12.90
C GLY A 77 -7.02 13.26 12.21
N VAL A 78 -5.91 13.30 11.48
CA VAL A 78 -5.58 14.47 10.65
C VAL A 78 -6.44 14.50 9.37
N GLY A 79 -6.57 13.36 8.69
CA GLY A 79 -7.11 13.32 7.32
C GLY A 79 -8.61 13.62 7.21
N VAL A 80 -9.43 13.17 8.15
CA VAL A 80 -10.89 13.21 8.04
C VAL A 80 -11.41 14.65 8.09
N ASN A 81 -10.92 15.45 9.01
CA ASN A 81 -11.34 16.85 9.16
C ASN A 81 -10.41 17.85 8.48
N LEU A 82 -9.45 17.39 7.67
CA LEU A 82 -8.48 18.28 7.04
C LEU A 82 -9.14 19.35 6.16
N VAL A 83 -10.25 19.01 5.48
CA VAL A 83 -11.02 19.98 4.67
C VAL A 83 -11.55 21.10 5.55
N LEU A 84 -12.18 20.75 6.68
CA LEU A 84 -12.73 21.73 7.63
C LEU A 84 -11.63 22.57 8.27
N PHE A 85 -10.47 21.98 8.58
CA PHE A 85 -9.34 22.73 9.07
C PHE A 85 -8.85 23.76 8.04
N LEU A 86 -8.76 23.38 6.75
CA LEU A 86 -8.36 24.28 5.67
C LEU A 86 -9.36 25.43 5.45
N THR A 87 -10.67 25.17 5.59
CA THR A 87 -11.71 26.18 5.36
C THR A 87 -11.91 27.08 6.59
N ARG A 88 -11.94 26.51 7.80
CA ARG A 88 -12.23 27.27 9.04
C ARG A 88 -11.02 27.96 9.66
N VAL A 89 -9.81 27.40 9.51
CA VAL A 89 -8.59 27.95 10.14
C VAL A 89 -7.69 28.65 9.14
N LEU A 90 -7.55 28.09 7.93
CA LEU A 90 -6.74 28.67 6.85
C LEU A 90 -7.54 29.52 5.86
N GLU A 91 -8.85 29.66 6.08
CA GLU A 91 -9.77 30.49 5.29
C GLU A 91 -9.72 30.19 3.78
N GLN A 92 -9.49 28.93 3.40
CA GLN A 92 -9.57 28.51 2.00
C GLN A 92 -11.02 28.38 1.55
N ASP A 93 -11.28 28.63 0.27
CA ASP A 93 -12.54 28.25 -0.35
C ASP A 93 -12.69 26.71 -0.37
N ASN A 94 -13.93 26.24 -0.33
CA ASN A 94 -14.25 24.80 -0.23
C ASN A 94 -13.63 24.00 -1.39
N ALA A 95 -13.61 24.55 -2.59
CA ALA A 95 -13.06 23.88 -3.78
C ALA A 95 -11.54 23.71 -3.68
N SER A 96 -10.82 24.76 -3.26
CA SER A 96 -9.38 24.74 -3.01
C SER A 96 -9.03 23.78 -1.87
N ALA A 97 -9.80 23.79 -0.78
CA ALA A 97 -9.61 22.90 0.36
C ALA A 97 -9.76 21.43 -0.06
N ALA A 98 -10.87 21.08 -0.71
CA ALA A 98 -11.12 19.72 -1.21
C ALA A 98 -10.04 19.24 -2.21
N ASN A 99 -9.58 20.13 -3.09
CA ASN A 99 -8.50 19.83 -4.04
C ASN A 99 -7.16 19.60 -3.33
N ASN A 100 -6.83 20.41 -2.32
CA ASN A 100 -5.61 20.25 -1.53
C ASN A 100 -5.61 18.95 -0.73
N VAL A 101 -6.73 18.58 -0.10
CA VAL A 101 -6.87 17.29 0.58
C VAL A 101 -6.78 16.13 -0.41
N SER A 102 -7.40 16.23 -1.58
CA SER A 102 -7.30 15.20 -2.62
C SER A 102 -5.86 15.00 -3.10
N LYS A 103 -5.09 16.08 -3.28
CA LYS A 103 -3.66 16.01 -3.62
C LYS A 103 -2.83 15.39 -2.50
N TRP A 104 -3.13 15.75 -1.25
CA TRP A 104 -2.48 15.19 -0.08
C TRP A 104 -2.72 13.67 0.02
N THR A 105 -3.98 13.23 -0.04
CA THR A 105 -4.37 11.81 -0.06
C THR A 105 -3.75 11.07 -1.24
N GLY A 106 -3.77 11.64 -2.44
CA GLY A 106 -3.09 11.08 -3.61
C GLY A 106 -1.59 10.88 -3.37
N THR A 107 -0.93 11.86 -2.75
CA THR A 107 0.49 11.81 -2.40
C THR A 107 0.79 10.71 -1.38
N VAL A 108 -0.02 10.56 -0.32
CA VAL A 108 0.11 9.46 0.66
C VAL A 108 0.24 8.12 -0.05
N TYR A 109 -0.70 7.84 -0.97
CA TYR A 109 -0.75 6.56 -1.66
C TYR A 109 0.35 6.42 -2.74
N LEU A 110 0.84 7.50 -3.36
CA LEU A 110 2.05 7.45 -4.21
C LEU A 110 3.31 7.15 -3.40
N CYS A 111 3.45 7.73 -2.20
CA CYS A 111 4.58 7.45 -1.31
C CYS A 111 4.63 5.98 -0.88
N SER A 112 3.51 5.26 -0.96
CA SER A 112 3.43 3.82 -0.72
C SER A 112 4.26 3.00 -1.73
N LEU A 113 4.31 3.42 -3.00
CA LEU A 113 5.20 2.84 -4.01
C LEU A 113 6.66 3.08 -3.67
N VAL A 114 7.00 4.29 -3.20
CA VAL A 114 8.37 4.66 -2.80
C VAL A 114 8.82 3.82 -1.60
N GLY A 115 7.98 3.69 -0.58
CA GLY A 115 8.27 2.84 0.59
C GLY A 115 8.47 1.38 0.21
N ALA A 116 7.56 0.81 -0.61
CA ALA A 116 7.70 -0.56 -1.09
C ALA A 116 8.99 -0.78 -1.89
N PHE A 117 9.33 0.16 -2.78
CA PHE A 117 10.56 0.10 -3.57
C PHE A 117 11.81 0.12 -2.69
N LEU A 118 11.89 1.04 -1.72
CA LEU A 118 13.03 1.13 -0.80
C LEU A 118 13.15 -0.12 0.09
N SER A 119 12.01 -0.67 0.52
CA SER A 119 11.93 -1.91 1.29
C SER A 119 12.47 -3.11 0.53
N ASP A 120 11.99 -3.35 -0.69
CA ASP A 120 12.37 -4.55 -1.45
C ASP A 120 13.78 -4.43 -2.05
N SER A 121 14.24 -3.20 -2.36
CA SER A 121 15.50 -2.97 -3.09
C SER A 121 16.72 -2.76 -2.19
N TYR A 122 16.58 -2.01 -1.08
CA TYR A 122 17.73 -1.48 -0.35
C TYR A 122 17.69 -1.76 1.16
N TRP A 123 16.68 -1.24 1.86
CA TRP A 123 16.68 -1.16 3.33
C TRP A 123 16.14 -2.41 4.01
N GLY A 124 15.31 -3.18 3.32
CA GLY A 124 14.52 -4.25 3.93
C GLY A 124 13.27 -3.73 4.63
N ARG A 125 12.32 -4.65 4.84
CA ARG A 125 10.96 -4.33 5.32
C ARG A 125 10.96 -3.67 6.69
N TYR A 126 11.70 -4.22 7.66
CA TYR A 126 11.77 -3.67 9.02
C TYR A 126 12.33 -2.24 9.08
N LEU A 127 13.49 -2.00 8.46
CA LEU A 127 14.15 -0.69 8.51
C LEU A 127 13.30 0.36 7.80
N THR A 128 12.65 -0.01 6.70
CA THR A 128 11.72 0.86 5.99
C THR A 128 10.54 1.24 6.88
N CYS A 129 9.89 0.28 7.55
CA CYS A 129 8.82 0.59 8.50
C CYS A 129 9.29 1.57 9.58
N ALA A 130 10.45 1.31 10.20
CA ALA A 130 10.98 2.15 11.28
C ALA A 130 11.26 3.59 10.83
N ILE A 131 11.91 3.78 9.68
CA ILE A 131 12.26 5.11 9.15
C ILE A 131 11.00 5.88 8.76
N PHE A 132 10.10 5.27 8.00
CA PHE A 132 8.88 5.94 7.55
C PHE A 132 7.94 6.25 8.72
N GLN A 133 7.85 5.38 9.72
CA GLN A 133 7.08 5.65 10.93
C GLN A 133 7.69 6.77 11.78
N LEU A 134 9.03 6.88 11.84
CA LEU A 134 9.69 8.02 12.47
C LEU A 134 9.36 9.34 11.75
N ILE A 135 9.40 9.35 10.42
CA ILE A 135 9.05 10.53 9.62
C ILE A 135 7.57 10.91 9.85
N PHE A 136 6.68 9.93 9.92
CA PHE A 136 5.28 10.14 10.25
C PHE A 136 5.09 10.84 11.61
N VAL A 137 5.78 10.36 12.65
CA VAL A 137 5.77 10.99 13.99
C VAL A 137 6.31 12.42 13.94
N VAL A 138 7.42 12.66 13.24
CA VAL A 138 7.99 14.01 13.09
C VAL A 138 7.00 14.95 12.40
N GLY A 139 6.31 14.48 11.36
CA GLY A 139 5.26 15.24 10.68
C GLY A 139 4.12 15.61 11.62
N LEU A 140 3.63 14.68 12.44
CA LEU A 140 2.56 14.92 13.40
C LEU A 140 2.96 15.89 14.53
N VAL A 141 4.19 15.76 15.05
CA VAL A 141 4.74 16.72 16.03
C VAL A 141 4.82 18.11 15.42
N LEU A 142 5.31 18.23 14.19
CA LEU A 142 5.40 19.51 13.51
C LEU A 142 4.01 20.11 13.25
N LEU A 143 3.04 19.29 12.86
CA LEU A 143 1.65 19.71 12.65
C LEU A 143 1.04 20.27 13.95
N SER A 144 1.17 19.52 15.05
CA SER A 144 0.64 19.90 16.36
C SER A 144 1.27 21.18 16.91
N LEU A 145 2.59 21.36 16.69
CA LEU A 145 3.29 22.58 17.07
C LEU A 145 2.91 23.77 16.17
N ALA A 146 2.79 23.55 14.85
CA ALA A 146 2.40 24.60 13.92
C ALA A 146 0.99 25.10 14.24
N SER A 147 0.03 24.18 14.43
CA SER A 147 -1.36 24.52 14.74
C SER A 147 -1.46 25.34 16.03
N TRP A 148 -0.81 24.89 17.10
CA TRP A 148 -0.86 25.53 18.42
C TRP A 148 -0.17 26.90 18.44
N LEU A 149 1.00 27.03 17.81
CA LEU A 149 1.80 28.26 17.92
C LEU A 149 1.41 29.33 16.90
N PHE A 150 0.92 28.95 15.71
CA PHE A 150 0.81 29.87 14.57
C PHE A 150 -0.56 29.93 13.89
N LEU A 151 -1.39 28.87 13.96
CA LEU A 151 -2.66 28.84 13.22
C LEU A 151 -3.89 29.10 14.09
N ILE A 152 -3.97 28.51 15.29
CA ILE A 152 -5.18 28.59 16.13
C ILE A 152 -5.01 29.73 17.14
N LYS A 153 -5.36 30.94 16.70
CA LYS A 153 -5.34 32.16 17.52
C LYS A 153 -6.61 32.98 17.27
N PRO A 154 -7.37 33.38 18.32
CA PRO A 154 -7.23 33.02 19.74
C PRO A 154 -7.46 31.52 20.02
N GLU A 155 -7.09 31.02 21.20
CA GLU A 155 -7.33 29.62 21.58
C GLU A 155 -8.82 29.28 21.45
N GLY A 156 -9.13 28.16 20.80
CA GLY A 156 -10.50 27.69 20.55
C GLY A 156 -11.16 28.20 19.25
N CYS A 157 -10.48 29.03 18.44
CA CYS A 157 -11.03 29.49 17.16
C CYS A 157 -11.13 28.36 16.12
N GLY A 158 -12.02 28.53 15.13
CA GLY A 158 -12.23 27.56 14.05
C GLY A 158 -13.29 26.49 14.35
N ASP A 159 -14.15 26.73 15.34
CA ASP A 159 -15.36 25.96 15.67
C ASP A 159 -16.53 26.23 14.70
N GLY A 160 -16.43 27.27 13.87
CA GLY A 160 -17.46 27.71 12.94
C GLY A 160 -18.22 28.96 13.39
N GLU A 161 -18.05 29.38 14.65
CA GLU A 161 -18.60 30.63 15.19
C GLU A 161 -17.48 31.67 15.42
N GLN A 162 -16.37 31.24 16.01
CA GLN A 162 -15.21 32.06 16.32
C GLN A 162 -14.18 32.01 15.19
N ILE A 163 -14.05 33.14 14.47
CA ILE A 163 -13.11 33.30 13.35
C ILE A 163 -11.67 33.40 13.87
N CYS A 164 -10.75 32.63 13.27
CA CYS A 164 -9.33 32.70 13.57
C CYS A 164 -8.67 33.95 12.98
N THR A 165 -7.61 34.45 13.62
CA THR A 165 -6.83 35.56 13.06
C THR A 165 -6.05 35.10 11.81
N PRO A 166 -5.85 35.98 10.81
CA PRO A 166 -5.17 35.62 9.57
C PRO A 166 -3.83 34.93 9.82
N THR A 167 -3.65 33.77 9.18
CA THR A 167 -2.48 32.91 9.44
C THR A 167 -1.18 33.59 9.03
N SER A 168 -0.15 33.47 9.87
CA SER A 168 1.21 33.88 9.51
C SER A 168 1.72 33.00 8.36
N SER A 169 2.37 33.61 7.36
CA SER A 169 2.92 32.88 6.21
C SER A 169 3.87 31.74 6.63
N ILE A 170 4.59 31.91 7.74
CA ILE A 170 5.45 30.87 8.33
C ILE A 170 4.61 29.70 8.84
N GLY A 171 3.49 29.97 9.50
CA GLY A 171 2.55 28.95 9.99
C GLY A 171 1.98 28.11 8.85
N THR A 172 1.56 28.75 7.76
CA THR A 172 1.06 28.07 6.56
C THR A 172 2.11 27.16 5.92
N VAL A 173 3.36 27.64 5.80
CA VAL A 173 4.47 26.83 5.25
C VAL A 173 4.79 25.63 6.14
N LEU A 174 4.85 25.83 7.46
CA LEU A 174 5.10 24.75 8.41
C LEU A 174 3.96 23.72 8.40
N PHE A 175 2.72 24.17 8.28
CA PHE A 175 1.55 23.30 8.14
C PHE A 175 1.65 22.43 6.89
N TYR A 176 1.91 23.02 5.71
CA TYR A 176 2.04 22.24 4.48
C TYR A 176 3.22 21.26 4.54
N LEU A 177 4.36 21.69 5.07
CA LEU A 177 5.51 20.81 5.29
C LEU A 177 5.13 19.63 6.20
N ALA A 178 4.40 19.90 7.28
CA ALA A 178 3.96 18.89 8.23
C ALA A 178 3.02 17.87 7.60
N ILE A 179 1.95 18.29 6.92
CA ILE A 179 1.00 17.35 6.32
C ILE A 179 1.67 16.50 5.22
N TYR A 180 2.60 17.06 4.43
CA TYR A 180 3.32 16.26 3.44
C TYR A 180 4.36 15.31 4.05
N LEU A 181 4.96 15.65 5.20
CA LEU A 181 5.76 14.69 5.99
C LEU A 181 4.89 13.56 6.54
N VAL A 182 3.69 13.88 7.04
CA VAL A 182 2.69 12.88 7.47
C VAL A 182 2.33 11.96 6.31
N ALA A 183 2.08 12.52 5.11
CA ALA A 183 1.77 11.74 3.92
C ALA A 183 2.91 10.82 3.49
N PHE A 184 4.15 11.35 3.45
CA PHE A 184 5.32 10.57 3.09
C PHE A 184 5.58 9.44 4.08
N GLY A 185 5.51 9.75 5.38
CA GLY A 185 5.71 8.80 6.47
C GLY A 185 4.67 7.68 6.50
N TYR A 186 3.38 8.03 6.57
CA TYR A 186 2.32 7.02 6.61
C TYR A 186 2.25 6.19 5.33
N GLY A 187 2.37 6.86 4.18
CA GLY A 187 2.33 6.23 2.87
C GLY A 187 3.37 5.14 2.70
N GLY A 188 4.64 5.41 3.02
CA GLY A 188 5.71 4.41 2.90
C GLY A 188 5.67 3.30 3.96
N HIS A 189 5.14 3.61 5.15
CA HIS A 189 5.01 2.68 6.26
C HIS A 189 3.93 1.61 6.04
N GLN A 190 2.73 2.01 5.60
CA GLN A 190 1.57 1.13 5.58
C GLN A 190 1.73 -0.16 4.73
N PRO A 191 2.15 -0.11 3.44
CA PRO A 191 2.24 -1.32 2.62
C PRO A 191 3.40 -2.23 3.08
N THR A 192 4.48 -1.64 3.60
CA THR A 192 5.66 -2.38 4.07
C THR A 192 5.38 -3.08 5.41
N LEU A 193 4.55 -2.49 6.27
CA LEU A 193 4.10 -3.13 7.51
C LEU A 193 3.21 -4.35 7.23
N ALA A 194 2.31 -4.26 6.25
CA ALA A 194 1.44 -5.38 5.87
C ALA A 194 2.28 -6.57 5.37
N THR A 195 3.28 -6.35 4.52
CA THR A 195 4.17 -7.43 4.06
C THR A 195 5.06 -7.96 5.18
N PHE A 196 5.63 -7.07 6.00
CA PHE A 196 6.44 -7.45 7.16
C PHE A 196 5.67 -8.30 8.18
N GLY A 197 4.41 -7.96 8.43
CA GLY A 197 3.54 -8.73 9.31
C GLY A 197 3.19 -10.10 8.73
N SER A 198 2.98 -10.18 7.42
CA SER A 198 2.76 -11.45 6.72
C SER A 198 3.99 -12.38 6.78
N ASP A 199 5.20 -11.81 6.88
CA ASP A 199 6.47 -12.56 6.99
C ASP A 199 6.68 -13.21 8.34
N GLN A 200 5.86 -12.86 9.34
CA GLN A 200 5.91 -13.49 10.65
C GLN A 200 5.40 -14.94 10.62
N PHE A 201 4.82 -15.38 9.50
CA PHE A 201 4.29 -16.72 9.28
C PHE A 201 4.97 -17.39 8.09
N ASP A 202 5.51 -18.59 8.29
CA ASP A 202 6.13 -19.42 7.25
C ASP A 202 5.07 -20.06 6.34
N GLU A 203 5.19 -19.87 5.03
CA GLU A 203 4.33 -20.52 4.05
C GLU A 203 4.58 -22.03 3.94
N ALA A 204 5.79 -22.49 4.30
CA ALA A 204 6.16 -23.91 4.26
C ALA A 204 5.47 -24.74 5.35
N ASN A 205 5.01 -24.10 6.44
CA ASN A 205 4.30 -24.76 7.52
C ASN A 205 2.78 -24.64 7.31
N PRO A 206 2.03 -25.76 7.14
CA PRO A 206 0.58 -25.72 6.88
C PRO A 206 -0.23 -24.96 7.94
N LYS A 207 0.21 -24.99 9.21
CA LYS A 207 -0.45 -24.26 10.32
C LYS A 207 -0.23 -22.75 10.21
N GLU A 208 0.98 -22.33 9.82
CA GLU A 208 1.34 -20.91 9.65
C GLU A 208 0.76 -20.34 8.36
N ARG A 209 0.62 -21.13 7.29
CA ARG A 209 -0.05 -20.74 6.05
C ARG A 209 -1.48 -20.24 6.28
N THR A 210 -2.25 -20.97 7.08
CA THR A 210 -3.63 -20.55 7.45
C THR A 210 -3.61 -19.30 8.32
N SER A 211 -2.61 -19.19 9.21
CA SER A 211 -2.43 -18.02 10.07
C SER A 211 -2.07 -16.76 9.29
N LYS A 212 -1.32 -16.88 8.19
CA LYS A 212 -0.98 -15.77 7.29
C LYS A 212 -2.21 -15.14 6.61
N ALA A 213 -3.13 -15.96 6.11
CA ALA A 213 -4.39 -15.46 5.56
C ALA A 213 -5.24 -14.77 6.65
N ALA A 214 -5.30 -15.38 7.84
CA ALA A 214 -5.98 -14.77 8.98
C ALA A 214 -5.35 -13.43 9.40
N PHE A 215 -4.03 -13.28 9.31
CA PHE A 215 -3.33 -12.03 9.62
C PHE A 215 -3.83 -10.86 8.75
N PHE A 216 -3.99 -11.04 7.44
CA PHE A 216 -4.51 -9.98 6.57
C PHE A 216 -5.92 -9.54 6.97
N CYS A 217 -6.78 -10.49 7.37
CA CYS A 217 -8.10 -10.16 7.90
C CYS A 217 -8.02 -9.34 9.20
N TYR A 218 -7.15 -9.72 10.14
CA TYR A 218 -6.97 -8.97 11.39
C TYR A 218 -6.29 -7.62 11.18
N PHE A 219 -5.38 -7.51 10.21
CA PHE A 219 -4.72 -6.26 9.84
C PHE A 219 -5.75 -5.26 9.34
N TYR A 220 -6.65 -5.72 8.50
CA TYR A 220 -7.76 -4.92 8.01
C TYR A 220 -8.77 -4.55 9.11
N PHE A 221 -9.06 -5.47 10.04
CA PHE A 221 -9.86 -5.15 11.23
C PHE A 221 -9.19 -4.07 12.10
N ALA A 222 -7.88 -4.16 12.36
CA ALA A 222 -7.14 -3.18 13.14
C ALA A 222 -7.15 -1.78 12.50
N LEU A 223 -7.02 -1.72 11.17
CA LEU A 223 -7.17 -0.50 10.38
C LEU A 223 -8.55 0.13 10.62
N ASN A 224 -9.62 -0.65 10.47
CA ASN A 224 -11.00 -0.18 10.64
C ASN A 224 -11.28 0.31 12.07
N VAL A 225 -10.80 -0.39 13.09
CA VAL A 225 -10.94 0.05 14.49
C VAL A 225 -10.24 1.39 14.70
N GLY A 226 -8.99 1.55 14.24
CA GLY A 226 -8.27 2.82 14.34
C GLY A 226 -9.02 3.96 13.64
N SER A 227 -9.54 3.71 12.44
CA SER A 227 -10.37 4.64 11.67
C SER A 227 -11.66 5.02 12.41
N LEU A 228 -12.36 4.06 13.04
CA LEU A 228 -13.61 4.32 13.76
C LEU A 228 -13.42 5.28 14.94
N PHE A 229 -12.37 5.06 15.74
CA PHE A 229 -12.04 5.94 16.87
C PHE A 229 -11.74 7.36 16.41
N SER A 230 -11.01 7.50 15.31
CA SER A 230 -10.73 8.81 14.71
C SER A 230 -12.01 9.48 14.19
N ASN A 231 -12.81 8.80 13.37
CA ASN A 231 -14.01 9.34 12.73
C ASN A 231 -15.16 9.70 13.70
N THR A 232 -15.09 9.25 14.95
CA THR A 232 -16.13 9.48 15.96
C THR A 232 -15.64 10.40 17.07
N ILE A 233 -14.70 9.93 17.89
CA ILE A 233 -14.26 10.64 19.09
C ILE A 233 -13.39 11.83 18.69
N LEU A 234 -12.39 11.60 17.85
CA LEU A 234 -11.41 12.63 17.53
C LEU A 234 -12.03 13.75 16.68
N VAL A 235 -12.82 13.36 15.68
CA VAL A 235 -13.59 14.30 14.84
C VAL A 235 -14.51 15.20 15.67
N TYR A 236 -15.16 14.66 16.70
CA TYR A 236 -16.03 15.46 17.57
C TYR A 236 -15.28 16.57 18.31
N TYR A 237 -14.10 16.27 18.86
CA TYR A 237 -13.27 17.29 19.52
C TYR A 237 -12.77 18.34 18.53
N GLU A 238 -12.29 17.90 17.37
CA GLU A 238 -11.81 18.78 16.32
C GLU A 238 -12.91 19.73 15.80
N ASP A 239 -14.10 19.21 15.52
CA ASP A 239 -15.24 20.01 15.04
C ASP A 239 -15.74 21.00 16.10
N SER A 240 -15.56 20.69 17.38
CA SER A 240 -15.86 21.59 18.52
C SER A 240 -14.82 22.70 18.73
N GLY A 241 -13.83 22.85 17.84
CA GLY A 241 -12.77 23.86 17.94
C GLY A 241 -11.49 23.41 18.67
N GLU A 242 -11.47 22.20 19.24
CA GLU A 242 -10.33 21.65 20.00
C GLU A 242 -9.30 20.96 19.09
N TRP A 243 -8.99 21.59 17.95
CA TRP A 243 -8.07 21.09 16.91
C TRP A 243 -6.69 20.71 17.44
N THR A 244 -6.13 21.53 18.33
CA THR A 244 -4.80 21.29 18.93
C THR A 244 -4.79 19.99 19.73
N LEU A 245 -5.84 19.72 20.49
CA LEU A 245 -5.98 18.49 21.25
C LEU A 245 -6.08 17.28 20.32
N GLY A 246 -6.85 17.39 19.23
CA GLY A 246 -6.97 16.36 18.20
C GLY A 246 -5.63 15.92 17.60
N PHE A 247 -4.81 16.90 17.19
CA PHE A 247 -3.48 16.64 16.63
C PHE A 247 -2.48 16.09 17.66
N TRP A 248 -2.53 16.53 18.91
CA TRP A 248 -1.68 15.97 19.97
C TRP A 248 -2.05 14.54 20.34
N VAL A 249 -3.34 14.20 20.38
CA VAL A 249 -3.81 12.82 20.58
C VAL A 249 -3.34 11.93 19.42
N SER A 250 -3.45 12.41 18.18
CA SER A 250 -2.90 11.72 17.00
C SER A 250 -1.39 11.49 17.12
N THR A 251 -0.64 12.51 17.54
CA THR A 251 0.80 12.42 17.79
C THR A 251 1.13 11.37 18.85
N GLY A 252 0.44 11.40 19.99
CA GLY A 252 0.63 10.43 21.07
C GLY A 252 0.39 8.99 20.62
N SER A 253 -0.69 8.76 19.85
CA SER A 253 -0.98 7.45 19.26
C SER A 253 0.15 6.96 18.36
N ALA A 254 0.66 7.81 17.45
CA ALA A 254 1.75 7.46 16.56
C ALA A 254 3.08 7.18 17.29
N VAL A 255 3.38 7.91 18.37
CA VAL A 255 4.56 7.66 19.22
C VAL A 255 4.44 6.29 19.91
N ILE A 256 3.27 5.97 20.49
CA ILE A 256 3.03 4.66 21.12
C ILE A 256 3.18 3.53 20.07
N ALA A 257 2.67 3.76 18.85
CA ALA A 257 2.83 2.81 17.75
C ALA A 257 4.32 2.57 17.42
N LEU A 258 5.12 3.62 17.27
CA LEU A 258 6.55 3.52 16.97
C LEU A 258 7.31 2.80 18.09
N VAL A 259 7.08 3.22 19.33
CA VAL A 259 7.75 2.66 20.51
C VAL A 259 7.42 1.17 20.66
N SER A 260 6.14 0.78 20.55
CA SER A 260 5.73 -0.63 20.61
C SER A 260 6.33 -1.48 19.47
N PHE A 261 6.40 -0.92 18.24
CA PHE A 261 7.06 -1.58 17.12
C PHE A 261 8.53 -1.86 17.39
N LEU A 262 9.27 -0.85 17.87
CA LEU A 262 10.69 -0.99 18.20
C LEU A 262 10.93 -1.95 19.37
N PHE A 263 10.05 -1.98 20.39
CA PHE A 263 10.15 -2.95 21.48
C PHE A 263 9.94 -4.40 21.01
N GLY A 264 9.12 -4.62 19.98
CA GLY A 264 8.90 -5.96 19.40
C GLY A 264 10.07 -6.51 18.58
N SER A 265 11.10 -5.70 18.30
CA SER A 265 12.23 -6.06 17.42
C SER A 265 12.91 -7.39 17.69
N PRO A 266 13.15 -7.81 18.95
CA PRO A 266 13.81 -9.09 19.24
C PRO A 266 12.97 -10.32 18.82
N GLY A 267 11.65 -10.16 18.74
CA GLY A 267 10.72 -11.25 18.40
C GLY A 267 10.47 -11.40 16.90
N TYR A 268 10.76 -10.37 16.09
CA TYR A 268 10.41 -10.39 14.67
C TYR A 268 11.25 -11.35 13.83
N ARG A 269 10.61 -11.89 12.79
CA ARG A 269 11.28 -12.58 11.69
C ARG A 269 11.66 -11.57 10.60
N TYR A 270 12.92 -11.64 10.16
CA TYR A 270 13.48 -10.72 9.17
C TYR A 270 13.76 -11.46 7.86
N ILE A 271 13.29 -10.89 6.74
CA ILE A 271 13.57 -11.37 5.39
C ILE A 271 14.63 -10.47 4.75
N LYS A 272 15.61 -11.08 4.06
CA LYS A 272 16.64 -10.33 3.33
C LYS A 272 16.04 -9.72 2.04
N PRO A 273 16.38 -8.47 1.69
CA PRO A 273 15.99 -7.88 0.41
C PRO A 273 16.53 -8.71 -0.76
N CYS A 274 15.74 -8.82 -1.83
CA CYS A 274 16.11 -9.56 -3.04
C CYS A 274 16.96 -8.73 -4.03
N GLY A 275 17.38 -7.52 -3.65
CA GLY A 275 18.05 -6.55 -4.53
C GLY A 275 17.07 -5.77 -5.40
N ASN A 276 17.57 -4.82 -6.19
CA ASN A 276 16.73 -3.89 -6.96
C ASN A 276 16.00 -4.60 -8.13
N PRO A 277 14.66 -4.63 -8.15
CA PRO A 277 13.88 -5.29 -9.19
C PRO A 277 13.79 -4.49 -10.50
N LEU A 278 13.91 -3.15 -10.47
CA LEU A 278 13.74 -2.32 -11.67
C LEU A 278 14.77 -2.64 -12.76
N PRO A 279 16.09 -2.71 -12.47
CA PRO A 279 17.07 -3.15 -13.45
C PRO A 279 16.81 -4.56 -13.95
N ARG A 280 16.35 -5.49 -13.11
CA ARG A 280 16.07 -6.88 -13.52
C ARG A 280 14.95 -6.95 -14.55
N VAL A 281 13.85 -6.26 -14.28
CA VAL A 281 12.70 -6.20 -15.19
C VAL A 281 13.09 -5.46 -16.47
N ALA A 282 13.80 -4.34 -16.37
CA ALA A 282 14.29 -3.60 -17.53
C ALA A 282 15.27 -4.41 -18.38
N GLN A 283 16.14 -5.21 -17.76
CA GLN A 283 17.07 -6.11 -18.45
C GLN A 283 16.33 -7.10 -19.36
N VAL A 284 15.22 -7.68 -18.90
CA VAL A 284 14.40 -8.60 -19.72
C VAL A 284 13.88 -7.90 -20.97
N PHE A 285 13.28 -6.71 -20.83
CA PHE A 285 12.77 -5.97 -21.99
C PHE A 285 13.89 -5.56 -22.96
N VAL A 286 15.03 -5.09 -22.43
CA VAL A 286 16.19 -4.69 -23.25
C VAL A 286 16.81 -5.90 -23.94
N ALA A 287 16.95 -7.04 -23.25
CA ALA A 287 17.49 -8.27 -23.81
C ALA A 287 16.57 -8.84 -24.90
N ALA A 288 15.26 -8.88 -24.66
CA ALA A 288 14.27 -9.31 -25.65
C ALA A 288 14.26 -8.38 -26.89
N ALA A 289 14.39 -7.06 -26.69
CA ALA A 289 14.47 -6.09 -27.79
C ALA A 289 15.77 -6.22 -28.59
N ARG A 290 16.91 -6.46 -27.92
CA ARG A 290 18.20 -6.72 -28.60
C ARG A 290 18.17 -8.01 -29.41
N LYS A 291 17.42 -9.01 -28.94
CA LYS A 291 17.22 -10.31 -29.59
C LYS A 291 15.93 -10.36 -30.41
N TRP A 292 15.40 -9.22 -30.88
CA TRP A 292 14.10 -9.17 -31.58
C TRP A 292 14.02 -10.11 -32.80
N TYR A 293 15.12 -10.30 -33.51
CA TYR A 293 15.21 -11.18 -34.70
C TYR A 293 15.43 -12.66 -34.37
N VAL A 294 15.72 -13.01 -33.12
CA VAL A 294 15.99 -14.38 -32.68
C VAL A 294 14.66 -15.11 -32.43
N VAL A 295 14.59 -16.38 -32.82
CA VAL A 295 13.45 -17.26 -32.52
C VAL A 295 13.59 -17.73 -31.06
N PRO A 296 12.53 -17.66 -30.22
CA PRO A 296 12.58 -18.19 -28.87
C PRO A 296 12.99 -19.67 -28.88
N ALA A 297 13.92 -20.05 -28.01
CA ALA A 297 14.29 -21.45 -27.84
C ALA A 297 13.17 -22.27 -27.16
N GLU A 298 13.21 -23.59 -27.33
CA GLU A 298 12.27 -24.49 -26.62
C GLU A 298 12.52 -24.46 -25.10
N GLU A 299 11.52 -24.83 -24.29
CA GLU A 299 11.56 -24.75 -22.82
C GLU A 299 12.82 -25.36 -22.21
N ASN A 300 13.29 -26.49 -22.75
CA ASN A 300 14.47 -27.22 -22.26
C ASN A 300 15.82 -26.55 -22.61
N GLU A 301 15.80 -25.56 -23.50
CA GLU A 301 16.99 -24.86 -24.02
C GLU A 301 17.10 -23.41 -23.50
N LEU A 302 16.13 -22.97 -22.69
CA LEU A 302 16.16 -21.65 -22.08
C LEU A 302 17.21 -21.57 -20.96
N TYR A 303 17.87 -20.43 -20.87
CA TYR A 303 18.90 -20.19 -19.87
C TYR A 303 18.31 -20.06 -18.46
N GLU A 304 18.72 -20.95 -17.56
CA GLU A 304 18.44 -20.87 -16.12
C GLU A 304 19.69 -21.30 -15.33
N VAL A 305 19.84 -20.81 -14.10
CA VAL A 305 20.96 -21.21 -13.23
C VAL A 305 20.80 -22.67 -12.80
N GLU A 306 21.87 -23.46 -12.74
CA GLU A 306 21.79 -24.85 -12.26
C GLU A 306 21.50 -24.93 -10.75
N GLY A 307 20.79 -25.99 -10.31
CA GLY A 307 20.44 -26.24 -8.90
C GLY A 307 19.08 -25.68 -8.47
N SER A 308 18.79 -25.68 -7.16
CA SER A 308 17.50 -25.21 -6.60
C SER A 308 17.47 -23.71 -6.26
N GLU A 309 18.60 -23.01 -6.36
CA GLU A 309 18.69 -21.57 -6.12
C GLU A 309 18.39 -20.78 -7.40
N SER A 310 17.65 -19.66 -7.28
CA SER A 310 17.41 -18.77 -8.41
C SER A 310 18.53 -17.73 -8.54
N ALA A 311 18.68 -17.13 -9.73
CA ALA A 311 19.56 -15.97 -9.92
C ALA A 311 19.20 -14.77 -9.02
N ILE A 312 17.97 -14.75 -8.49
CA ILE A 312 17.49 -13.73 -7.59
C ILE A 312 17.72 -14.21 -6.15
N LYS A 313 18.72 -13.63 -5.48
CA LYS A 313 19.08 -13.99 -4.10
C LYS A 313 17.86 -13.93 -3.18
N GLY A 314 17.47 -15.07 -2.61
CA GLY A 314 16.34 -15.17 -1.67
C GLY A 314 14.97 -15.39 -2.31
N ALA A 315 14.87 -15.50 -3.63
CA ALA A 315 13.63 -15.84 -4.33
C ALA A 315 13.65 -17.29 -4.86
N ARG A 316 12.46 -17.88 -4.96
CA ARG A 316 12.26 -19.20 -5.59
C ARG A 316 12.36 -19.12 -7.11
N LYS A 317 12.72 -20.24 -7.74
CA LYS A 317 12.62 -20.40 -9.19
C LYS A 317 11.15 -20.39 -9.63
N ILE A 318 10.90 -19.71 -10.74
CA ILE A 318 9.57 -19.64 -11.36
C ILE A 318 9.61 -20.52 -12.61
N LEU A 319 8.59 -21.37 -12.78
CA LEU A 319 8.50 -22.26 -13.94
C LEU A 319 8.15 -21.46 -15.19
N HIS A 320 8.67 -21.91 -16.32
CA HIS A 320 8.39 -21.32 -17.62
C HIS A 320 6.88 -21.38 -17.94
N SER A 321 6.41 -20.38 -18.68
CA SER A 321 5.05 -20.35 -19.19
C SER A 321 4.99 -19.84 -20.63
N ASN A 322 4.13 -20.47 -21.42
CA ASN A 322 4.00 -20.25 -22.87
C ASN A 322 3.31 -18.92 -23.24
N GLU A 323 3.15 -17.98 -22.31
CA GLU A 323 2.54 -16.67 -22.60
C GLU A 323 3.62 -15.61 -22.74
N PHE A 324 3.44 -14.71 -23.70
CA PHE A 324 4.43 -13.69 -24.07
C PHE A 324 5.77 -14.33 -24.49
N GLU A 325 5.73 -15.31 -25.39
CA GLU A 325 6.90 -16.01 -25.94
C GLU A 325 7.97 -15.06 -26.52
N CYS A 326 7.58 -13.85 -26.91
CA CYS A 326 8.53 -12.83 -27.34
C CYS A 326 9.55 -12.43 -26.25
N LEU A 327 9.20 -12.55 -24.97
CA LEU A 327 10.09 -12.26 -23.86
C LEU A 327 11.05 -13.42 -23.57
N ASP A 328 10.74 -14.64 -24.00
CA ASP A 328 11.64 -15.79 -23.87
C ASP A 328 12.89 -15.67 -24.72
N LYS A 329 12.87 -14.78 -25.71
CA LYS A 329 14.07 -14.33 -26.43
C LYS A 329 15.15 -13.80 -25.49
N ALA A 330 14.78 -13.18 -24.37
CA ALA A 330 15.75 -12.71 -23.37
C ALA A 330 16.51 -13.86 -22.68
N ALA A 331 15.89 -15.03 -22.56
CA ALA A 331 16.48 -16.24 -21.99
C ALA A 331 17.04 -17.22 -23.05
N THR A 332 16.90 -16.90 -24.34
CA THR A 332 17.44 -17.72 -25.42
C THR A 332 18.95 -17.50 -25.57
N ILE A 333 19.74 -18.59 -25.51
CA ILE A 333 21.20 -18.53 -25.65
C ILE A 333 21.57 -18.37 -27.13
N THR A 334 22.43 -17.39 -27.45
CA THR A 334 22.98 -17.19 -28.80
C THR A 334 24.49 -17.41 -28.82
N GLU A 335 25.09 -17.66 -29.99
CA GLU A 335 26.55 -17.88 -30.12
C GLU A 335 27.39 -16.70 -29.57
N GLU A 336 26.88 -15.47 -29.71
CA GLU A 336 27.49 -14.26 -29.17
C GLU A 336 27.43 -14.18 -27.63
N ASP A 337 26.53 -14.92 -26.98
CA ASP A 337 26.45 -14.99 -25.51
C ASP A 337 27.45 -16.02 -24.95
N GLN A 338 27.85 -17.00 -25.75
CA GLN A 338 28.83 -18.04 -25.37
C GLN A 338 30.29 -17.55 -25.49
N SER A 339 30.52 -16.49 -26.28
CA SER A 339 31.85 -16.04 -26.69
C SER A 339 32.40 -14.84 -25.88
N GLY A 340 31.72 -14.42 -24.80
CA GLY A 340 32.12 -13.31 -23.94
C GLY A 340 31.65 -13.41 -22.49
N PRO A 341 31.98 -12.44 -21.61
CA PRO A 341 31.47 -12.42 -20.24
C PRO A 341 29.94 -12.23 -20.24
N MET A 342 29.26 -12.97 -19.37
CA MET A 342 27.80 -12.95 -19.23
C MET A 342 27.29 -11.52 -19.01
N ASN A 343 26.52 -10.99 -19.97
CA ASN A 343 25.96 -9.64 -19.88
C ASN A 343 24.47 -9.69 -19.48
N PRO A 344 24.11 -9.22 -18.27
CA PRO A 344 22.71 -9.24 -17.79
C PRO A 344 21.72 -8.45 -18.66
N TRP A 345 22.22 -7.52 -19.50
CA TRP A 345 21.39 -6.72 -20.42
C TRP A 345 21.20 -7.36 -21.80
N ARG A 346 21.64 -8.61 -21.97
CA ARG A 346 21.52 -9.36 -23.23
C ARG A 346 21.04 -10.80 -23.00
N LEU A 347 21.40 -11.40 -21.88
CA LEU A 347 20.93 -12.72 -21.47
C LEU A 347 20.40 -12.65 -20.03
N CYS A 348 19.15 -13.06 -19.85
CA CYS A 348 18.46 -13.12 -18.56
C CYS A 348 18.03 -14.56 -18.27
N THR A 349 17.81 -14.91 -17.00
CA THR A 349 17.33 -16.26 -16.66
C THR A 349 15.82 -16.39 -16.86
N VAL A 350 15.32 -17.62 -17.01
CA VAL A 350 13.87 -17.92 -17.06
C VAL A 350 13.14 -17.30 -15.87
N THR A 351 13.67 -17.41 -14.66
CA THR A 351 13.07 -16.79 -13.46
C THR A 351 12.93 -15.27 -13.59
N GLN A 352 13.91 -14.57 -14.18
CA GLN A 352 13.81 -13.12 -14.41
C GLN A 352 12.76 -12.79 -15.48
N VAL A 353 12.71 -13.57 -16.56
CA VAL A 353 11.73 -13.41 -17.64
C VAL A 353 10.31 -13.63 -17.10
N GLU A 354 10.10 -14.66 -16.30
CA GLU A 354 8.80 -14.95 -15.69
C GLU A 354 8.41 -13.92 -14.61
N GLU A 355 9.36 -13.34 -13.87
CA GLU A 355 9.11 -12.18 -13.00
C GLU A 355 8.53 -11.00 -13.80
N ALA A 356 9.09 -10.70 -14.99
CA ALA A 356 8.60 -9.65 -15.87
C ALA A 356 7.23 -9.99 -16.51
N LYS A 357 7.06 -11.21 -17.01
CA LYS A 357 5.77 -11.69 -17.56
C LYS A 357 4.66 -11.60 -16.52
N CYS A 358 4.95 -11.94 -15.26
CA CYS A 358 3.99 -11.85 -14.17
C CYS A 358 3.47 -10.42 -13.97
N ILE A 359 4.36 -9.41 -14.00
CA ILE A 359 3.95 -8.00 -13.90
C ILE A 359 3.01 -7.64 -15.05
N ILE A 360 3.34 -8.02 -16.28
CA ILE A 360 2.51 -7.74 -17.46
C ILE A 360 1.12 -8.39 -17.34
N ARG A 361 1.03 -9.62 -16.82
CA ARG A 361 -0.26 -10.31 -16.57
C ARG A 361 -1.11 -9.59 -15.54
N MET A 362 -0.49 -9.02 -14.51
CA MET A 362 -1.20 -8.36 -13.40
C MET A 362 -1.69 -6.95 -13.76
N LEU A 363 -1.01 -6.25 -14.68
CA LEU A 363 -1.31 -4.86 -15.04
C LEU A 363 -2.76 -4.64 -15.54
N PRO A 364 -3.34 -5.44 -16.46
CA PRO A 364 -4.72 -5.23 -16.91
C PRO A 364 -5.75 -5.32 -15.78
N ILE A 365 -5.59 -6.30 -14.89
CA ILE A 365 -6.45 -6.45 -13.71
C ILE A 365 -6.29 -5.24 -12.79
N TRP A 366 -5.05 -4.82 -12.55
CA TRP A 366 -4.74 -3.66 -11.74
C TRP A 366 -5.35 -2.37 -12.31
N LEU A 367 -5.31 -2.15 -13.62
CA LEU A 367 -5.95 -0.99 -14.25
C LEU A 367 -7.46 -0.94 -13.99
N CYS A 368 -8.15 -2.09 -14.02
CA CYS A 368 -9.59 -2.14 -13.71
C CYS A 368 -9.87 -1.72 -12.26
N THR A 369 -8.95 -2.03 -11.33
CA THR A 369 -9.13 -1.63 -9.92
C THR A 369 -9.12 -0.12 -9.69
N ILE A 370 -8.61 0.69 -10.64
CA ILE A 370 -8.59 2.15 -10.55
C ILE A 370 -10.02 2.71 -10.57
N ILE A 371 -10.92 2.14 -11.39
CA ILE A 371 -12.31 2.59 -11.47
C ILE A 371 -13.06 2.29 -10.17
N TYR A 372 -12.79 1.13 -9.56
CA TYR A 372 -13.29 0.86 -8.20
C TYR A 372 -12.77 1.90 -7.19
N SER A 373 -11.49 2.27 -7.27
CA SER A 373 -10.95 3.31 -6.40
C SER A 373 -11.67 4.65 -6.57
N VAL A 374 -12.10 5.01 -7.79
CA VAL A 374 -12.95 6.20 -8.00
C VAL A 374 -14.27 6.11 -7.22
N VAL A 375 -14.95 4.96 -7.27
CA VAL A 375 -16.18 4.70 -6.48
C VAL A 375 -15.92 4.90 -4.99
N PHE A 376 -14.85 4.30 -4.47
CA PHE A 376 -14.47 4.39 -3.06
C PHE A 376 -14.18 5.84 -2.63
N THR A 377 -13.48 6.62 -3.47
CA THR A 377 -13.13 8.02 -3.13
C THR A 377 -14.31 8.96 -3.00
N GLN A 378 -15.48 8.62 -3.55
CA GLN A 378 -16.70 9.42 -3.39
C GLN A 378 -17.16 9.45 -1.92
N MET A 379 -16.86 8.40 -1.16
CA MET A 379 -17.25 8.27 0.24
C MET A 379 -16.68 9.39 1.12
N ALA A 380 -15.42 9.78 0.86
CA ALA A 380 -14.72 10.82 1.62
C ALA A 380 -14.88 12.23 1.01
N SER A 381 -15.57 12.36 -0.12
CA SER A 381 -15.75 13.63 -0.84
C SER A 381 -17.23 13.92 -1.07
N LEU A 382 -17.78 13.57 -2.24
CA LEU A 382 -19.14 13.96 -2.64
C LEU A 382 -20.23 13.41 -1.72
N PHE A 383 -20.01 12.29 -1.03
CA PHE A 383 -20.98 11.79 -0.03
C PHE A 383 -21.05 12.71 1.18
N VAL A 384 -19.92 13.29 1.60
CA VAL A 384 -19.87 14.24 2.71
C VAL A 384 -20.54 15.55 2.29
N GLU A 385 -20.23 16.05 1.09
CA GLU A 385 -20.87 17.24 0.51
C GLU A 385 -22.40 17.07 0.38
N GLN A 386 -22.84 15.89 -0.09
CA GLN A 386 -24.25 15.52 -0.12
C GLN A 386 -24.88 15.54 1.28
N GLY A 387 -24.20 14.99 2.28
CA GLY A 387 -24.69 14.91 3.65
C GLY A 387 -24.72 16.27 4.36
N ALA A 388 -23.82 17.18 4.00
CA ALA A 388 -23.74 18.52 4.56
C ALA A 388 -24.96 19.40 4.24
N VAL A 389 -25.66 19.10 3.13
CA VAL A 389 -26.89 19.79 2.70
C VAL A 389 -28.16 19.00 3.04
N MET A 390 -28.08 17.97 3.88
CA MET A 390 -29.20 17.16 4.37
C MET A 390 -29.54 17.52 5.82
N ASP A 391 -30.71 17.09 6.30
CA ASP A 391 -31.08 17.29 7.70
C ASP A 391 -30.31 16.30 8.60
N SER A 392 -29.37 16.85 9.36
CA SER A 392 -28.43 16.18 10.27
C SER A 392 -28.87 16.21 11.73
N ASN A 393 -30.04 16.77 12.03
CA ASN A 393 -30.52 16.88 13.41
C ASN A 393 -31.09 15.55 13.93
N ILE A 394 -30.53 15.05 15.03
CA ILE A 394 -31.05 13.91 15.77
C ILE A 394 -31.77 14.44 17.02
N GLY A 395 -33.10 14.55 16.91
CA GLY A 395 -33.90 15.21 17.95
C GLY A 395 -33.65 16.72 17.99
N ASN A 396 -33.78 17.35 19.17
CA ASN A 396 -33.73 18.82 19.28
C ASN A 396 -32.34 19.38 19.59
N ASN A 397 -31.38 18.57 20.05
CA ASN A 397 -30.13 19.06 20.65
C ASN A 397 -28.84 18.44 20.08
N PHE A 398 -28.91 17.57 19.08
CA PHE A 398 -27.70 16.90 18.56
C PHE A 398 -27.63 17.01 17.04
N HIS A 399 -26.57 17.64 16.55
CA HIS A 399 -26.25 17.76 15.13
C HIS A 399 -25.17 16.72 14.79
N LEU A 400 -25.50 15.78 13.90
CA LEU A 400 -24.55 14.75 13.46
C LEU A 400 -23.67 15.31 12.33
N PRO A 401 -22.33 15.36 12.48
CA PRO A 401 -21.44 15.78 11.39
C PRO A 401 -21.57 14.85 10.18
N ALA A 402 -21.63 15.41 8.96
CA ALA A 402 -21.80 14.62 7.73
C ALA A 402 -20.68 13.60 7.52
N ALA A 403 -19.43 13.94 7.89
CA ALA A 403 -18.28 13.04 7.82
C ALA A 403 -18.43 11.79 8.71
N SER A 404 -19.19 11.89 9.82
CA SER A 404 -19.42 10.77 10.74
C SER A 404 -20.30 9.67 10.12
N MET A 405 -20.93 9.90 8.97
CA MET A 405 -21.65 8.85 8.22
C MET A 405 -20.74 7.71 7.75
N SER A 406 -19.43 7.96 7.63
CA SER A 406 -18.40 6.93 7.40
C SER A 406 -18.41 5.83 8.47
N ALA A 407 -18.94 6.09 9.67
CA ALA A 407 -19.09 5.06 10.70
C ALA A 407 -20.00 3.90 10.24
N PHE A 408 -21.02 4.16 9.41
CA PHE A 408 -21.89 3.11 8.86
C PHE A 408 -21.15 2.21 7.86
N ASP A 409 -20.23 2.78 7.09
CA ASP A 409 -19.32 2.02 6.23
C ASP A 409 -18.43 1.11 7.07
N ILE A 410 -17.77 1.63 8.11
CA ILE A 410 -16.92 0.84 9.01
C ILE A 410 -17.71 -0.27 9.70
N CYS A 411 -18.92 0.02 10.21
CA CYS A 411 -19.80 -1.00 10.77
C CYS A 411 -20.17 -2.07 9.73
N SER A 412 -20.47 -1.66 8.49
CA SER A 412 -20.72 -2.57 7.38
C SER A 412 -19.52 -3.47 7.13
N VAL A 413 -18.32 -2.92 7.03
CA VAL A 413 -17.06 -3.67 6.87
C VAL A 413 -16.90 -4.73 7.96
N LEU A 414 -17.11 -4.37 9.23
CA LEU A 414 -17.01 -5.30 10.36
C LEU A 414 -18.03 -6.45 10.26
N ILE A 415 -19.28 -6.12 9.95
CA ILE A 415 -20.37 -7.09 9.80
C ILE A 415 -20.09 -8.02 8.60
N PHE A 416 -19.79 -7.46 7.44
CA PHE A 416 -19.56 -8.23 6.20
C PHE A 416 -18.27 -9.05 6.28
N THR A 417 -17.24 -8.60 7.00
CA THR A 417 -16.05 -9.43 7.30
C THR A 417 -16.43 -10.67 8.10
N GLY A 418 -17.27 -10.50 9.14
CA GLY A 418 -17.79 -11.62 9.93
C GLY A 418 -18.63 -12.58 9.09
N ILE A 419 -19.55 -12.05 8.28
CA ILE A 419 -20.39 -12.82 7.34
C ILE A 419 -19.50 -13.57 6.34
N TYR A 420 -18.50 -12.92 5.77
CA TYR A 420 -17.59 -13.54 4.82
C TYR A 420 -16.90 -14.76 5.42
N ARG A 421 -16.30 -14.61 6.60
CA ARG A 421 -15.52 -15.66 7.24
C ARG A 421 -16.36 -16.80 7.80
N HIS A 422 -17.49 -16.50 8.44
CA HIS A 422 -18.29 -17.51 9.14
C HIS A 422 -19.40 -18.11 8.30
N ILE A 423 -19.86 -17.42 7.25
CA ILE A 423 -20.99 -17.86 6.42
C ILE A 423 -20.52 -18.14 5.00
N LEU A 424 -19.93 -17.16 4.31
CA LEU A 424 -19.61 -17.32 2.88
C LEU A 424 -18.50 -18.33 2.63
N VAL A 425 -17.39 -18.30 3.37
CA VAL A 425 -16.30 -19.28 3.21
C VAL A 425 -16.79 -20.73 3.38
N PRO A 426 -17.49 -21.13 4.46
CA PRO A 426 -17.94 -22.52 4.60
C PRO A 426 -19.04 -22.90 3.59
N VAL A 427 -19.93 -21.98 3.23
CA VAL A 427 -20.99 -22.26 2.23
C VAL A 427 -20.39 -22.43 0.83
N THR A 428 -19.55 -21.49 0.41
CA THR A 428 -18.89 -21.55 -0.91
C THR A 428 -17.88 -22.67 -0.98
N GLY A 429 -17.20 -23.02 0.12
CA GLY A 429 -16.32 -24.18 0.17
C GLY A 429 -17.06 -25.51 -0.03
N LYS A 430 -18.27 -25.65 0.56
CA LYS A 430 -19.14 -26.81 0.32
C LYS A 430 -19.66 -26.87 -1.11
N LEU A 431 -20.05 -25.73 -1.68
CA LEU A 431 -20.66 -25.66 -3.01
C LEU A 431 -19.63 -25.80 -4.15
N SER A 432 -18.47 -25.16 -3.98
CA SER A 432 -17.39 -25.11 -4.97
C SER A 432 -16.46 -26.34 -4.92
N LYS A 433 -16.58 -27.17 -3.87
CA LYS A 433 -15.62 -28.26 -3.54
C LYS A 433 -14.17 -27.79 -3.39
N ASN A 434 -13.95 -26.48 -3.27
CA ASN A 434 -12.65 -25.86 -3.03
C ASN A 434 -12.57 -25.44 -1.56
N PRO A 435 -11.60 -25.95 -0.76
CA PRO A 435 -11.49 -25.61 0.67
C PRO A 435 -11.22 -24.11 0.93
N LYS A 436 -10.80 -23.34 -0.08
CA LYS A 436 -10.61 -21.88 0.02
C LYS A 436 -11.88 -21.05 -0.23
N GLY A 437 -12.97 -21.64 -0.73
CA GLY A 437 -14.20 -20.90 -1.08
C GLY A 437 -14.12 -20.20 -2.44
N LEU A 438 -14.42 -18.89 -2.47
CA LEU A 438 -14.35 -18.05 -3.67
C LEU A 438 -12.90 -17.76 -4.07
N THR A 439 -12.62 -17.71 -5.37
CA THR A 439 -11.30 -17.27 -5.86
C THR A 439 -11.10 -15.78 -5.66
N GLU A 440 -9.84 -15.31 -5.56
CA GLU A 440 -9.57 -13.88 -5.33
C GLU A 440 -10.13 -12.98 -6.44
N LEU A 441 -10.06 -13.43 -7.70
CA LEU A 441 -10.66 -12.73 -8.84
C LEU A 441 -12.19 -12.69 -8.75
N GLN A 442 -12.85 -13.78 -8.33
CA GLN A 442 -14.31 -13.75 -8.14
C GLN A 442 -14.72 -12.77 -7.04
N ARG A 443 -13.94 -12.69 -5.95
CA ARG A 443 -14.19 -11.73 -4.86
C ARG A 443 -14.06 -10.29 -5.35
N MET A 444 -12.97 -9.97 -6.06
CA MET A 444 -12.80 -8.64 -6.66
C MET A 444 -13.95 -8.29 -7.60
N GLY A 445 -14.40 -9.22 -8.44
CA GLY A 445 -15.56 -9.01 -9.32
C GLY A 445 -16.87 -8.73 -8.56
N ILE A 446 -17.14 -9.44 -7.46
CA ILE A 446 -18.30 -9.17 -6.59
C ILE A 446 -18.19 -7.76 -5.99
N GLY A 447 -16.99 -7.36 -5.56
CA GLY A 447 -16.72 -6.01 -5.06
C GLY A 447 -17.07 -4.92 -6.08
N LEU A 448 -16.71 -5.07 -7.36
CA LEU A 448 -17.08 -4.11 -8.43
C LEU A 448 -18.61 -3.97 -8.54
N VAL A 449 -19.33 -5.09 -8.53
CA VAL A 449 -20.79 -5.09 -8.68
C VAL A 449 -21.45 -4.38 -7.48
N ILE A 450 -21.01 -4.67 -6.25
CA ILE A 450 -21.57 -4.02 -5.06
C ILE A 450 -21.23 -2.52 -5.06
N GLY A 451 -20.00 -2.14 -5.45
CA GLY A 451 -19.61 -0.73 -5.58
C GLY A 451 -20.44 0.02 -6.62
N MET A 452 -20.75 -0.61 -7.76
CA MET A 452 -21.68 -0.06 -8.75
C MET A 452 -23.08 0.17 -8.16
N LEU A 453 -23.61 -0.79 -7.39
CA LEU A 453 -24.89 -0.63 -6.71
C LEU A 453 -24.86 0.51 -5.67
N ALA A 454 -23.72 0.74 -5.01
CA ALA A 454 -23.55 1.86 -4.09
C ALA A 454 -23.67 3.22 -4.79
N MET A 455 -23.08 3.37 -5.98
CA MET A 455 -23.22 4.60 -6.78
C MET A 455 -24.66 4.81 -7.28
N ILE A 456 -25.36 3.73 -7.65
CA ILE A 456 -26.79 3.81 -8.00
C ILE A 456 -27.60 4.26 -6.79
N ALA A 457 -27.35 3.70 -5.60
CA ALA A 457 -28.00 4.11 -4.37
C ALA A 457 -27.75 5.59 -4.07
N ALA A 458 -26.51 6.07 -4.24
CA ALA A 458 -26.18 7.48 -4.05
C ALA A 458 -26.90 8.43 -5.02
N GLY A 459 -26.99 8.04 -6.30
CA GLY A 459 -27.79 8.77 -7.29
C GLY A 459 -29.27 8.83 -6.93
N VAL A 460 -29.84 7.72 -6.44
CA VAL A 460 -31.25 7.68 -6.00
C VAL A 460 -31.49 8.54 -4.76
N THR A 461 -30.59 8.50 -3.78
CA THR A 461 -30.64 9.37 -2.60
C THR A 461 -30.58 10.84 -3.00
N GLU A 462 -29.73 11.19 -3.97
CA GLU A 462 -29.65 12.56 -4.47
C GLU A 462 -30.93 13.01 -5.15
N LEU A 463 -31.55 12.16 -5.99
CA LEU A 463 -32.87 12.44 -6.57
C LEU A 463 -33.94 12.66 -5.48
N GLY A 464 -33.86 11.94 -4.36
CA GLY A 464 -34.70 12.16 -3.19
C GLY A 464 -34.44 13.50 -2.50
N ARG A 465 -33.16 13.87 -2.35
CA ARG A 465 -32.73 15.12 -1.72
C ARG A 465 -33.19 16.34 -2.52
N LEU A 466 -33.01 16.29 -3.84
CA LEU A 466 -33.42 17.34 -4.78
C LEU A 466 -34.95 17.57 -4.77
N LYS A 467 -35.75 16.53 -4.52
CA LYS A 467 -37.21 16.67 -4.40
C LYS A 467 -37.68 17.34 -3.11
N ASN A 468 -36.85 17.31 -2.06
CA ASN A 468 -37.18 17.80 -0.72
C ASN A 468 -36.38 19.07 -0.35
N MET A 469 -35.95 19.84 -1.37
CA MET A 469 -35.29 21.13 -1.18
C MET A 469 -36.20 22.12 -0.46
N ILE A 470 -35.62 22.89 0.45
CA ILE A 470 -36.31 23.99 1.12
C ILE A 470 -36.11 25.26 0.27
N PRO A 471 -37.18 25.88 -0.26
CA PRO A 471 -37.06 27.07 -1.10
C PRO A 471 -36.32 28.20 -0.37
N GLY A 472 -35.26 28.73 -0.96
CA GLY A 472 -34.45 29.83 -0.40
C GLY A 472 -33.43 29.42 0.67
N SER A 473 -33.22 28.12 0.89
CA SER A 473 -32.18 27.58 1.77
C SER A 473 -31.20 26.71 0.98
N HIS A 474 -29.95 26.61 1.47
CA HIS A 474 -28.96 25.65 0.97
C HIS A 474 -29.20 24.23 1.49
N ALA A 475 -30.09 24.04 2.47
CA ALA A 475 -30.39 22.74 3.08
C ALA A 475 -31.64 22.05 2.51
N SER A 476 -31.62 20.73 2.51
CA SER A 476 -32.75 19.84 2.21
C SER A 476 -33.40 19.32 3.50
N SER A 477 -34.71 19.11 3.48
CA SER A 477 -35.44 18.49 4.59
C SER A 477 -35.27 16.97 4.67
N LEU A 478 -34.55 16.36 3.73
CA LEU A 478 -34.29 14.93 3.72
C LEU A 478 -33.27 14.57 4.80
N SER A 479 -33.63 13.64 5.69
CA SER A 479 -32.74 13.17 6.74
C SER A 479 -31.47 12.51 6.19
N ILE A 480 -30.32 12.86 6.78
CA ILE A 480 -28.99 12.32 6.43
C ILE A 480 -28.92 10.79 6.45
N PHE A 481 -29.76 10.12 7.24
CA PHE A 481 -29.82 8.65 7.30
C PHE A 481 -30.24 7.98 5.98
N TRP A 482 -30.79 8.71 5.01
CA TRP A 482 -30.99 8.20 3.65
C TRP A 482 -29.69 7.85 2.92
N GLN A 483 -28.53 8.27 3.43
CA GLN A 483 -27.22 7.84 2.94
C GLN A 483 -26.77 6.47 3.50
N ILE A 484 -27.47 5.86 4.47
CA ILE A 484 -27.05 4.54 5.01
C ILE A 484 -26.85 3.49 3.90
N PRO A 485 -27.74 3.34 2.89
CA PRO A 485 -27.56 2.32 1.86
C PRO A 485 -26.27 2.47 1.05
N GLN A 486 -25.90 3.69 0.64
CA GLN A 486 -24.67 3.91 -0.13
C GLN A 486 -23.42 3.61 0.71
N TYR A 487 -23.36 4.04 1.97
CA TYR A 487 -22.24 3.72 2.87
C TYR A 487 -22.15 2.23 3.19
N VAL A 488 -23.27 1.57 3.47
CA VAL A 488 -23.29 0.12 3.75
C VAL A 488 -22.85 -0.69 2.54
N LEU A 489 -23.29 -0.32 1.33
CA LEU A 489 -22.88 -0.99 0.10
C LEU A 489 -21.40 -0.76 -0.23
N VAL A 490 -20.87 0.46 -0.03
CA VAL A 490 -19.42 0.71 -0.15
C VAL A 490 -18.65 -0.20 0.81
N GLY A 491 -19.00 -0.25 2.10
CA GLY A 491 -18.29 -1.07 3.07
C GLY A 491 -18.39 -2.57 2.80
N ALA A 492 -19.54 -3.03 2.32
CA ALA A 492 -19.68 -4.41 1.85
C ALA A 492 -18.77 -4.69 0.64
N SER A 493 -18.73 -3.77 -0.33
CA SER A 493 -17.89 -3.89 -1.53
C SER A 493 -16.40 -3.91 -1.19
N GLU A 494 -15.99 -3.17 -0.16
CA GLU A 494 -14.61 -3.06 0.28
C GLU A 494 -14.06 -4.39 0.81
N VAL A 495 -14.86 -5.12 1.60
CA VAL A 495 -14.47 -6.44 2.11
C VAL A 495 -14.18 -7.43 0.98
N PHE A 496 -14.96 -7.38 -0.10
CA PHE A 496 -14.73 -8.25 -1.26
C PHE A 496 -13.60 -7.77 -2.16
N MET A 497 -13.52 -6.46 -2.39
CA MET A 497 -12.55 -5.88 -3.31
C MET A 497 -11.18 -5.73 -2.68
N TYR A 498 -11.05 -4.99 -1.57
CA TYR A 498 -9.76 -4.61 -0.99
C TYR A 498 -9.00 -5.83 -0.45
N VAL A 499 -9.69 -6.70 0.29
CA VAL A 499 -9.09 -7.95 0.79
C VAL A 499 -8.71 -8.85 -0.39
N GLY A 500 -9.58 -8.96 -1.39
CA GLY A 500 -9.30 -9.75 -2.61
C GLY A 500 -8.10 -9.21 -3.38
N GLN A 501 -7.98 -7.89 -3.55
CA GLN A 501 -6.82 -7.24 -4.16
C GLN A 501 -5.54 -7.52 -3.38
N LEU A 502 -5.55 -7.33 -2.06
CA LEU A 502 -4.36 -7.52 -1.23
C LEU A 502 -3.87 -8.98 -1.29
N GLU A 503 -4.78 -9.94 -1.16
CA GLU A 503 -4.45 -11.37 -1.25
C GLU A 503 -4.01 -11.78 -2.66
N PHE A 504 -4.66 -11.25 -3.71
CA PHE A 504 -4.28 -11.49 -5.10
C PHE A 504 -2.89 -10.93 -5.42
N PHE A 505 -2.66 -9.63 -5.20
CA PHE A 505 -1.39 -9.00 -5.57
C PHE A 505 -0.22 -9.49 -4.72
N ASN A 506 -0.44 -9.77 -3.42
CA ASN A 506 0.61 -10.35 -2.58
C ASN A 506 0.87 -11.83 -2.90
N GLY A 507 -0.18 -12.59 -3.22
CA GLY A 507 -0.10 -14.02 -3.51
C GLY A 507 0.46 -14.34 -4.89
N GLN A 508 0.25 -13.46 -5.87
CA GLN A 508 0.73 -13.64 -7.24
C GLN A 508 2.06 -12.92 -7.51
N ALA A 509 2.44 -11.94 -6.69
CA ALA A 509 3.73 -11.26 -6.86
C ALA A 509 4.91 -12.23 -6.59
N PRO A 510 5.90 -12.28 -7.49
CA PRO A 510 7.16 -12.96 -7.26
C PRO A 510 7.83 -12.51 -5.95
N ASP A 511 8.58 -13.41 -5.32
CA ASP A 511 9.21 -13.17 -4.01
C ASP A 511 10.09 -11.90 -4.02
N GLY A 512 10.72 -11.60 -5.16
CA GLY A 512 11.59 -10.45 -5.37
C GLY A 512 10.90 -9.08 -5.47
N ILE A 513 9.57 -9.02 -5.63
CA ILE A 513 8.76 -7.79 -5.77
C ILE A 513 7.47 -7.85 -4.95
N LYS A 514 7.46 -8.61 -3.85
CA LYS A 514 6.25 -8.87 -3.06
C LYS A 514 5.68 -7.64 -2.36
N SER A 515 6.51 -6.72 -1.87
CA SER A 515 6.02 -5.45 -1.30
C SER A 515 5.56 -4.50 -2.40
N PHE A 516 6.21 -4.52 -3.56
CA PHE A 516 5.73 -3.81 -4.75
C PHE A 516 4.35 -4.30 -5.20
N GLY A 517 4.08 -5.62 -5.17
CA GLY A 517 2.74 -6.15 -5.41
C GLY A 517 1.71 -5.59 -4.43
N SER A 518 2.03 -5.53 -3.14
CA SER A 518 1.11 -4.96 -2.14
C SER A 518 0.90 -3.45 -2.30
N SER A 519 1.92 -2.71 -2.74
CA SER A 519 1.78 -1.26 -3.01
C SER A 519 1.00 -0.95 -4.28
N LEU A 520 0.87 -1.89 -5.23
CA LEU A 520 -0.05 -1.71 -6.38
C LEU A 520 -1.50 -1.49 -5.92
N CYS A 521 -1.96 -2.19 -4.87
CA CYS A 521 -3.30 -1.99 -4.29
C CYS A 521 -3.49 -0.53 -3.83
N MET A 522 -2.51 0.01 -3.11
CA MET A 522 -2.52 1.41 -2.66
C MET A 522 -2.37 2.40 -3.82
N ALA A 523 -1.54 2.07 -4.81
CA ALA A 523 -1.37 2.89 -6.00
C ALA A 523 -2.66 3.03 -6.81
N SER A 524 -3.51 1.99 -6.85
CA SER A 524 -4.85 2.08 -7.43
C SER A 524 -5.69 3.14 -6.73
N ILE A 525 -5.64 3.20 -5.39
CA ILE A 525 -6.36 4.22 -4.61
C ILE A 525 -5.84 5.63 -4.93
N SER A 526 -4.52 5.80 -5.05
CA SER A 526 -3.93 7.07 -5.49
C SER A 526 -4.45 7.51 -6.86
N LEU A 527 -4.34 6.62 -7.85
CA LEU A 527 -4.79 6.90 -9.21
C LEU A 527 -6.29 7.13 -9.27
N GLY A 528 -7.07 6.40 -8.48
CA GLY A 528 -8.51 6.62 -8.32
C GLY A 528 -8.84 8.03 -7.84
N ASN A 529 -8.10 8.57 -6.87
CA ASN A 529 -8.27 9.96 -6.42
C ASN A 529 -7.98 10.97 -7.54
N TYR A 530 -6.87 10.79 -8.28
CA TYR A 530 -6.53 11.68 -9.40
C TYR A 530 -7.53 11.57 -10.54
N VAL A 531 -7.97 10.35 -10.88
CA VAL A 531 -8.99 10.10 -11.91
C VAL A 531 -10.33 10.69 -11.47
N SER A 532 -10.72 10.55 -10.20
CA SER A 532 -11.93 11.18 -9.63
C SER A 532 -11.89 12.69 -9.79
N SER A 533 -10.78 13.34 -9.39
CA SER A 533 -10.60 14.79 -9.56
C SER A 533 -10.64 15.20 -11.04
N MET A 534 -9.99 14.44 -11.92
CA MET A 534 -10.03 14.67 -13.36
C MET A 534 -11.45 14.53 -13.93
N LEU A 535 -12.22 13.54 -13.48
CA LEU A 535 -13.60 13.32 -13.88
C LEU A 535 -14.49 14.49 -13.44
N VAL A 536 -14.37 14.95 -12.20
CA VAL A 536 -15.11 16.14 -11.70
C VAL A 536 -14.77 17.37 -12.56
N ASN A 537 -13.48 17.64 -12.78
CA ASN A 537 -13.04 18.79 -13.59
C ASN A 537 -13.53 18.70 -15.04
N MET A 538 -13.48 17.51 -15.65
CA MET A 538 -13.98 17.29 -17.01
C MET A 538 -15.49 17.48 -17.09
N VAL A 539 -16.24 16.89 -16.16
CA VAL A 539 -17.70 17.03 -16.11
C VAL A 539 -18.08 18.48 -15.89
N MET A 540 -17.45 19.19 -14.97
CA MET A 540 -17.72 20.62 -14.75
C MET A 540 -17.36 21.46 -15.96
N GLY A 541 -16.22 21.23 -16.61
CA GLY A 541 -15.84 21.93 -17.85
C GLY A 541 -16.79 21.67 -19.04
N ILE A 542 -17.47 20.52 -19.06
CA ILE A 542 -18.47 20.18 -20.08
C ILE A 542 -19.85 20.75 -19.73
N THR A 543 -20.24 20.70 -18.45
CA THR A 543 -21.62 20.92 -17.99
C THR A 543 -21.89 22.34 -17.50
N ALA A 544 -20.86 23.04 -16.99
CA ALA A 544 -20.94 24.45 -16.62
C ALA A 544 -20.63 25.32 -17.85
N ARG A 545 -21.64 25.50 -18.72
CA ARG A 545 -21.55 26.36 -19.91
C ARG A 545 -22.63 27.43 -19.89
N GLY A 546 -22.23 28.68 -20.13
CA GLY A 546 -23.14 29.83 -20.08
C GLY A 546 -23.71 30.02 -18.67
N ASP A 547 -25.04 30.12 -18.58
CA ASP A 547 -25.75 30.31 -17.30
C ASP A 547 -26.06 28.97 -16.57
N SER A 548 -25.61 27.83 -17.10
CA SER A 548 -25.79 26.53 -16.45
C SER A 548 -24.75 26.33 -15.33
N PRO A 549 -25.17 26.08 -14.08
CA PRO A 549 -24.25 25.90 -12.95
C PRO A 549 -23.40 24.61 -13.03
N GLY A 550 -23.78 23.66 -13.89
CA GLY A 550 -23.09 22.37 -14.04
C GLY A 550 -23.65 21.28 -13.12
N TRP A 551 -23.01 20.11 -13.09
CA TRP A 551 -23.50 18.98 -12.28
C TRP A 551 -23.14 19.10 -10.79
N ILE A 552 -21.98 19.67 -10.46
CA ILE A 552 -21.47 19.82 -9.09
C ILE A 552 -21.05 21.29 -8.85
N PRO A 553 -22.01 22.24 -8.85
CA PRO A 553 -21.77 23.63 -8.48
C PRO A 553 -21.55 23.79 -6.97
N GLU A 554 -21.12 24.99 -6.54
CA GLU A 554 -20.99 25.35 -5.12
C GLU A 554 -22.31 25.19 -4.35
N ASP A 555 -23.42 25.65 -4.92
CA ASP A 555 -24.75 25.38 -4.38
C ASP A 555 -25.33 24.09 -4.99
N LEU A 556 -25.20 22.99 -4.26
CA LEU A 556 -25.67 21.67 -4.68
C LEU A 556 -27.17 21.62 -5.02
N ASN A 557 -27.98 22.56 -4.54
CA ASN A 557 -29.40 22.65 -4.90
C ASN A 557 -29.63 23.07 -6.36
N SER A 558 -28.69 23.82 -6.93
CA SER A 558 -28.72 24.23 -8.34
C SER A 558 -28.13 23.17 -9.29
N GLY A 559 -27.45 22.16 -8.73
CA GLY A 559 -26.72 21.13 -9.45
C GLY A 559 -27.51 19.85 -9.73
N HIS A 560 -26.83 18.93 -10.42
CA HIS A 560 -27.31 17.59 -10.74
C HIS A 560 -26.25 16.54 -10.42
N MET A 561 -25.88 16.44 -9.14
CA MET A 561 -24.89 15.49 -8.66
C MET A 561 -25.35 14.03 -8.85
N ASP A 562 -26.66 13.78 -8.94
CA ASP A 562 -27.26 12.50 -9.28
C ASP A 562 -26.71 11.95 -10.61
N ARG A 563 -26.57 12.82 -11.62
CA ARG A 563 -26.02 12.45 -12.93
C ARG A 563 -24.55 12.03 -12.86
N PHE A 564 -23.78 12.64 -11.95
CA PHE A 564 -22.39 12.25 -11.72
C PHE A 564 -22.29 10.86 -11.08
N TYR A 565 -23.13 10.56 -10.09
CA TYR A 565 -23.19 9.21 -9.51
C TYR A 565 -23.59 8.15 -10.54
N PHE A 566 -24.60 8.43 -11.39
CA PHE A 566 -24.97 7.52 -12.47
C PHE A 566 -23.88 7.38 -13.55
N LEU A 567 -23.11 8.43 -13.83
CA LEU A 567 -21.95 8.35 -14.71
C LEU A 567 -20.91 7.39 -14.14
N ILE A 568 -20.55 7.52 -12.86
CA ILE A 568 -19.62 6.60 -12.21
C ILE A 568 -20.16 5.18 -12.25
N ALA A 569 -21.45 4.96 -11.94
CA ALA A 569 -22.07 3.63 -12.03
C ALA A 569 -21.95 3.03 -13.45
N GLY A 570 -22.19 3.85 -14.49
CA GLY A 570 -22.03 3.44 -15.89
C GLY A 570 -20.58 3.09 -16.25
N LEU A 571 -19.61 3.89 -15.79
CA LEU A 571 -18.18 3.60 -15.96
C LEU A 571 -17.77 2.31 -15.25
N THR A 572 -18.25 2.07 -14.03
CA THR A 572 -18.02 0.82 -13.29
C THR A 572 -18.65 -0.38 -13.99
N ALA A 573 -19.81 -0.22 -14.65
CA ALA A 573 -20.41 -1.29 -15.44
C ALA A 573 -19.56 -1.68 -16.65
N VAL A 574 -19.02 -0.69 -17.37
CA VAL A 574 -18.08 -0.92 -18.49
C VAL A 574 -16.80 -1.57 -17.97
N ASP A 575 -16.24 -1.05 -16.88
CA ASP A 575 -15.05 -1.60 -16.22
C ASP A 575 -15.25 -3.06 -15.81
N PHE A 576 -16.40 -3.42 -15.26
CA PHE A 576 -16.71 -4.80 -14.89
C PHE A 576 -16.68 -5.75 -16.10
N VAL A 577 -17.16 -5.32 -17.27
CA VAL A 577 -17.09 -6.14 -18.50
C VAL A 577 -15.64 -6.35 -18.94
N VAL A 578 -14.83 -5.29 -18.91
CA VAL A 578 -13.38 -5.36 -19.21
C VAL A 578 -12.66 -6.24 -18.20
N TYR A 579 -12.95 -6.08 -16.92
CA TYR A 579 -12.43 -6.87 -15.82
C TYR A 579 -12.70 -8.36 -16.02
N VAL A 580 -13.93 -8.75 -16.37
CA VAL A 580 -14.28 -10.16 -16.62
C VAL A 580 -13.47 -10.74 -17.78
N TYR A 581 -13.24 -9.95 -18.84
CA TYR A 581 -12.38 -10.37 -19.95
C TYR A 581 -10.93 -10.58 -19.48
N CYS A 582 -10.36 -9.60 -18.75
CA CYS A 582 -9.00 -9.69 -18.20
C CYS A 582 -8.84 -10.85 -17.22
N ALA A 583 -9.82 -11.08 -16.34
CA ALA A 583 -9.82 -12.16 -15.36
C ALA A 583 -9.90 -13.55 -16.01
N LYS A 584 -10.62 -13.70 -17.12
CA LYS A 584 -10.64 -14.95 -17.91
C LYS A 584 -9.33 -15.21 -18.63
N TRP A 585 -8.64 -14.15 -19.03
CA TRP A 585 -7.34 -14.24 -19.72
C TRP A 585 -6.17 -14.48 -18.74
N TYR A 586 -6.33 -14.13 -17.47
CA TYR A 586 -5.28 -14.25 -16.47
C TYR A 586 -4.95 -15.70 -16.09
N LYS A 587 -3.67 -16.06 -16.13
CA LYS A 587 -3.12 -17.31 -15.60
C LYS A 587 -2.25 -17.06 -14.37
N CYS A 588 -2.45 -17.87 -13.33
CA CYS A 588 -1.70 -17.80 -12.07
C CYS A 588 -0.23 -18.17 -12.27
N ILE A 589 0.64 -17.61 -11.42
CA ILE A 589 2.06 -17.97 -11.38
C ILE A 589 2.24 -19.45 -10.98
N ASN A 590 3.14 -20.15 -11.67
CA ASN A 590 3.50 -21.53 -11.35
C ASN A 590 4.92 -21.57 -10.78
N VAL A 591 5.05 -21.94 -9.51
CA VAL A 591 6.32 -21.97 -8.78
C VAL A 591 6.72 -23.43 -8.58
N ASP A 592 7.98 -23.77 -8.83
CA ASP A 592 8.47 -25.14 -8.74
C ASP A 592 8.33 -25.69 -7.30
N GLU A 593 7.46 -26.68 -7.10
CA GLU A 593 7.25 -27.31 -5.79
C GLU A 593 8.39 -28.26 -5.38
N THR A 594 9.20 -28.73 -6.33
CA THR A 594 10.34 -29.63 -6.09
C THR A 594 11.42 -28.94 -5.26
N SER A 595 11.62 -27.65 -5.50
CA SER A 595 12.49 -26.79 -4.68
C SER A 595 12.04 -26.67 -3.22
N LYS A 596 10.74 -26.85 -2.91
CA LYS A 596 10.24 -26.91 -1.52
C LYS A 596 10.68 -28.18 -0.81
N MET A 597 10.66 -29.33 -1.49
CA MET A 597 11.04 -30.62 -0.91
C MET A 597 12.56 -30.70 -0.68
N GLU A 598 13.37 -30.24 -1.63
CA GLU A 598 14.84 -30.25 -1.48
C GLU A 598 15.35 -29.26 -0.43
N LEU A 599 14.76 -28.05 -0.32
CA LEU A 599 15.08 -27.10 0.74
C LEU A 599 14.63 -27.60 2.13
N GLN A 600 13.56 -28.41 2.19
CA GLN A 600 13.12 -29.09 3.40
C GLN A 600 14.05 -30.23 3.78
N GLU A 601 14.56 -30.98 2.81
CA GLU A 601 15.47 -32.12 3.02
C GLU A 601 16.86 -31.64 3.43
N LYS A 602 17.41 -30.60 2.77
CA LYS A 602 18.67 -29.94 3.19
C LYS A 602 18.56 -29.28 4.56
N ALA A 603 17.38 -28.74 4.89
CA ALA A 603 17.12 -28.19 6.21
C ALA A 603 17.01 -29.28 7.29
N GLY A 604 16.37 -30.41 6.98
CA GLY A 604 16.28 -31.56 7.87
C GLY A 604 17.65 -32.19 8.12
N GLN A 605 18.46 -32.36 7.07
CA GLN A 605 19.83 -32.86 7.17
C GLN A 605 20.73 -31.93 7.98
N ALA A 606 20.62 -30.60 7.79
CA ALA A 606 21.36 -29.63 8.61
C ALA A 606 20.90 -29.62 10.08
N GLU A 607 19.64 -29.96 10.36
CA GLU A 607 19.11 -30.07 11.72
C GLU A 607 19.54 -31.37 12.40
N GLU A 608 19.62 -32.48 11.67
CA GLU A 608 20.19 -33.76 12.12
C GLU A 608 21.70 -33.66 12.36
N GLU A 609 22.45 -32.96 11.50
CA GLU A 609 23.90 -32.79 11.63
C GLU A 609 24.27 -31.89 12.84
N VAL A 610 23.39 -30.95 13.21
CA VAL A 610 23.52 -30.15 14.43
C VAL A 610 23.12 -30.95 15.66
N LEU A 611 22.07 -31.77 15.59
CA LEU A 611 21.68 -32.66 16.69
C LEU A 611 22.70 -33.77 16.95
N SER A 612 23.42 -34.25 15.93
CA SER A 612 24.47 -35.26 16.11
C SER A 612 25.77 -34.71 16.71
N ARG A 613 25.90 -33.38 16.81
CA ARG A 613 27.06 -32.68 17.41
C ARG A 613 26.77 -32.17 18.84
N VAL A 614 25.56 -32.40 19.36
CA VAL A 614 25.15 -32.17 20.75
C VAL A 614 25.02 -33.52 21.43
#